data_AF-A0A2M7RWA5-F1
#
_entry.id   AF-A0A2M7RWA5-F1
#
_cell.length_a   1.000
_cell.length_b   1.000
_cell.length_c   1.000
_cell.angle_alpha   90.00
_cell.angle_beta   90.00
_cell.angle_gamma   90.00
#
_symmetry.space_group_name_H-M   'P 1'
#
loop_
_entity.id
_entity.type
_entity.pdbx_description
1 polymer ?
#
loop_
_entity_poly.entity_id
_entity_poly.type
_entity_poly.pdbx_seq_one_letter_code
_entity_poly.pdbx_strand_id
1 'polypeptide(L)' 'TPIMFAAEEGNEEIVKLLLQHRADTSIKDKLGETAYDKALKNQYNQIAALLKL' A
#
# COMPACT_ATOMS: atom_id res chain seq x y z
N THR A 1 -6.44 -4.88 -3.14
CA THR A 1 -5.60 -6.11 -3.17
C THR A 1 -4.94 -6.31 -1.82
N PRO A 2 -4.29 -7.44 -1.50
CA PRO A 2 -3.67 -7.63 -0.17
C PRO A 2 -2.76 -6.49 0.27
N ILE A 3 -1.98 -5.91 -0.67
CA ILE A 3 -1.10 -4.78 -0.38
C ILE A 3 -1.86 -3.48 -0.11
N MET A 4 -3.01 -3.26 -0.75
CA MET A 4 -3.89 -2.13 -0.41
C MET A 4 -4.46 -2.26 1.00
N PHE A 5 -4.95 -3.45 1.38
CA PHE A 5 -5.50 -3.67 2.72
C PHE A 5 -4.41 -3.49 3.78
N ALA A 6 -3.20 -4.02 3.56
CA ALA A 6 -2.08 -3.81 4.47
C ALA A 6 -1.70 -2.32 4.59
N ALA A 7 -1.76 -1.57 3.49
CA ALA A 7 -1.50 -0.13 3.46
C ALA A 7 -2.61 0.69 4.14
N GLU A 8 -3.87 0.28 3.98
CA GLU A 8 -5.05 0.90 4.58
C GLU A 8 -5.10 0.68 6.10
N GLU A 9 -4.63 -0.46 6.59
CA GLU A 9 -4.58 -0.82 8.02
C GLU A 9 -3.28 -0.40 8.72
N GLY A 10 -2.33 0.22 8.00
CA GLY A 10 -1.07 0.66 8.59
C GLY A 10 -0.08 -0.47 8.92
N ASN A 11 -0.22 -1.64 8.29
CA ASN A 11 0.61 -2.81 8.57
C ASN A 11 1.87 -2.83 7.72
N GLU A 12 2.89 -2.10 8.16
CA GLU A 12 4.17 -1.94 7.45
C GLU A 12 4.89 -3.27 7.20
N GLU A 13 4.83 -4.22 8.14
CA GLU A 13 5.50 -5.51 8.00
C GLU A 13 4.90 -6.34 6.85
N ILE A 14 3.56 -6.39 6.76
CA ILE A 14 2.89 -7.05 5.65
C ILE A 14 3.14 -6.32 4.33
N VAL A 15 3.18 -4.98 4.32
CA VAL A 15 3.54 -4.22 3.11
C VAL A 15 4.93 -4.62 2.62
N LYS A 16 5.93 -4.66 3.50
CA LYS A 16 7.30 -5.08 3.15
C LYS A 16 7.34 -6.52 2.63
N LEU A 17 6.66 -7.46 3.29
CA LEU A 17 6.59 -8.85 2.84
C LEU A 17 5.99 -8.98 1.44
N LEU A 18 4.89 -8.27 1.17
CA LEU A 18 4.24 -8.29 -0.14
C LEU A 18 5.12 -7.66 -1.23
N LEU A 19 5.84 -6.57 -0.92
CA LEU A 19 6.80 -5.96 -1.83
C LEU A 19 7.97 -6.90 -2.15
N GLN A 20 8.49 -7.64 -1.17
CA GLN A 20 9.52 -8.67 -1.39
C GLN A 20 9.05 -9.76 -2.36
N HIS A 21 7.76 -10.07 -2.34
CA HIS A 21 7.11 -10.99 -3.27
C HIS A 21 6.63 -10.35 -4.58
N ARG A 22 7.10 -9.14 -4.90
CA ARG A 22 6.79 -8.40 -6.14
C ARG A 22 5.29 -8.14 -6.33
N ALA A 23 4.58 -7.86 -5.23
CA ALA A 23 3.20 -7.41 -5.31
C ALA A 23 3.08 -6.15 -6.18
N ASP A 24 2.10 -6.15 -7.08
CA ASP A 24 1.83 -5.01 -7.96
C ASP A 24 1.17 -3.86 -7.18
N THR A 25 1.90 -2.76 -7.04
CA THR A 25 1.48 -1.53 -6.36
C THR A 25 0.67 -0.58 -7.24
N SER A 26 0.64 -0.82 -8.55
CA SER A 26 -0.02 0.05 -9.54
C SER A 26 -1.52 -0.19 -9.70
N ILE A 27 -2.01 -1.32 -9.16
CA ILE A 27 -3.41 -1.70 -9.22
C ILE A 27 -4.26 -0.58 -8.59
N LYS A 28 -5.38 -0.27 -9.24
CA LYS A 28 -6.38 0.68 -8.76
C LYS A 28 -7.66 -0.04 -8.35
N ASP A 29 -8.27 0.38 -7.25
CA ASP A 29 -9.59 -0.09 -6.84
C ASP A 29 -10.71 0.62 -7.64
N LYS A 30 -11.97 0.38 -7.24
CA LYS A 30 -13.15 0.98 -7.90
C LYS A 30 -13.24 2.50 -7.73
N LEU A 31 -12.50 3.07 -6.78
CA LEU A 31 -12.40 4.51 -6.54
C LEU A 31 -11.19 5.12 -7.27
N GLY A 32 -10.42 4.32 -8.02
CA GLY A 32 -9.21 4.75 -8.71
C GLY A 32 -7.98 4.81 -7.80
N GLU A 33 -8.04 4.21 -6.62
CA GLU A 33 -7.00 4.34 -5.59
C GLU A 33 -6.02 3.16 -5.61
N THR A 34 -4.75 3.49 -5.44
CA THR A 34 -3.64 2.55 -5.24
C THR A 34 -3.41 2.26 -3.74
N ALA A 35 -2.51 1.32 -3.42
CA ALA A 35 -2.09 1.11 -2.03
C ALA A 35 -1.42 2.37 -1.43
N TYR A 36 -0.69 3.13 -2.25
CA TYR A 36 -0.10 4.41 -1.85
C TYR A 36 -1.17 5.42 -1.40
N ASP A 37 -2.25 5.54 -2.16
CA ASP A 37 -3.34 6.47 -1.86
C ASP A 37 -4.04 6.11 -0.52
N LYS A 38 -4.25 4.81 -0.26
CA LYS A 38 -4.80 4.33 1.03
C LYS A 38 -3.89 4.69 2.21
N ALA A 39 -2.58 4.47 2.07
CA ALA A 39 -1.62 4.82 3.12
C ALA A 39 -1.60 6.32 3.41
N LEU A 40 -1.67 7.17 2.37
CA LEU A 40 -1.73 8.63 2.54
C LEU A 40 -3.01 9.10 3.22
N LYS A 41 -4.17 8.56 2.83
CA LYS A 41 -5.46 8.92 3.43
C LYS A 41 -5.50 8.67 4.94
N ASN A 42 -4.85 7.59 5.38
CA ASN A 42 -4.74 7.22 6.79
C ASN A 42 -3.46 7.77 7.47
N GLN A 43 -2.70 8.64 6.79
CA GLN A 43 -1.50 9.31 7.31
C GLN A 43 -0.35 8.37 7.68
N TYR A 44 -0.31 7.17 7.09
CA TYR A 44 0.79 6.21 7.25
C TYR A 44 1.96 6.56 6.32
N ASN A 45 2.62 7.68 6.61
CA ASN A 45 3.66 8.27 5.74
C ASN A 45 4.85 7.33 5.46
N GLN A 46 5.25 6.50 6.43
CA GLN A 46 6.33 5.52 6.25
C GLN A 46 5.94 4.45 5.21
N ILE A 47 4.70 3.97 5.28
CA ILE A 47 4.15 3.00 4.31
C ILE A 47 3.96 3.65 2.94
N ALA A 48 3.45 4.88 2.89
CA ALA A 48 3.34 5.62 1.64
C ALA A 48 4.71 5.80 0.97
N ALA A 49 5.78 6.04 1.74
CA ALA A 49 7.13 6.12 1.21
C ALA A 49 7.61 4.79 0.61
N LEU A 50 7.27 3.65 1.21
CA LEU A 50 7.59 2.31 0.67
C LEU A 50 6.85 2.02 -0.65
N LEU A 51 5.64 2.54 -0.81
CA LEU A 51 4.77 2.27 -1.95
C LEU A 51 4.94 3.26 -3.12
N LYS A 52 5.70 4.34 -2.91
CA LYS A 52 6.01 5.36 -3.94
C LYS A 52 7.12 4.92 -4.91
N LEU A 53 7.78 3.80 -4.61
CA LEU A 53 8.89 3.24 -5.41
C LEU A 53 8.45 2.79 -6.80
#